data_AF-A0A1C3JSI6-F1
#
_entry.id   AF-A0A1C3JSI6-F1
#
_cell.length_a   1.000
_cell.length_b   1.000
_cell.length_c   1.000
_cell.angle_alpha   90.00
_cell.angle_beta   90.00
_cell.angle_gamma   90.00
#
_symmetry.space_group_name_H-M   'P 1'
#
loop_
_entity.id
_entity.type
_entity.pdbx_description
1 polymer ?
#
loop_
_entity_poly.entity_id
_entity_poly.type
_entity_poly.pdbx_seq_one_letter_code
_entity_poly.pdbx_strand_id
1 'polypeptide(L)'
;MKKYEIIKELSEIKKRKSGWTYILISKDKKYMKIGKTTSDLGRRIKNINSDRNYKEYNFSFFMAVNSSKLELLFLTYFSQYRACYRWNDGKNSFTGLNQKDLRGKARKKANEIYSSPSCQEINKILYEYSQITRLELFKIPPRKIASKLDSIINSLIDNLK
;
A
#
# COMPACT_ATOMS: atom_id res chain seq x y z
N MET A 1 16.09 12.89 -23.41
CA MET A 1 15.55 12.33 -22.14
C MET A 1 14.03 12.45 -22.14
N LYS A 2 13.29 11.39 -21.76
CA LYS A 2 11.82 11.46 -21.66
C LYS A 2 11.44 12.24 -20.40
N LYS A 3 10.79 13.39 -20.57
CA LYS A 3 10.20 14.15 -19.46
C LYS A 3 8.98 13.37 -18.97
N TYR A 4 9.03 12.87 -17.74
CA TYR A 4 7.86 12.31 -17.09
C TYR A 4 6.83 13.42 -16.83
N GLU A 5 5.57 13.14 -17.13
CA GLU A 5 4.42 14.00 -16.85
C GLU A 5 3.77 13.48 -15.56
N ILE A 6 3.54 14.40 -14.63
CA ILE A 6 2.88 14.15 -13.36
C ILE A 6 1.58 14.92 -13.38
N ILE A 7 0.49 14.25 -12.99
CA ILE A 7 -0.85 14.82 -12.91
C ILE A 7 -1.41 14.60 -11.51
N LYS A 8 -2.23 15.55 -11.05
CA LYS A 8 -2.83 15.53 -9.70
C LYS A 8 -4.35 15.48 -9.74
N GLU A 9 -4.97 15.88 -10.84
CA GLU A 9 -6.40 15.75 -11.05
C GLU A 9 -6.74 14.68 -12.08
N LEU A 10 -7.84 13.94 -11.86
CA LEU A 10 -8.30 12.91 -12.80
C LEU A 10 -8.71 13.50 -14.16
N SER A 11 -9.18 14.75 -14.19
CA SER A 11 -9.55 15.46 -15.42
C SER A 11 -8.37 15.69 -16.36
N GLU A 12 -7.13 15.65 -15.85
CA GLU A 12 -5.92 15.81 -16.64
C GLU A 12 -5.48 14.51 -17.33
N ILE A 13 -6.11 13.37 -17.00
CA ILE A 13 -5.73 12.06 -17.54
C ILE A 13 -6.08 11.94 -19.02
N LYS A 14 -5.05 11.71 -19.81
CA LYS A 14 -5.16 11.33 -21.22
C LYS A 14 -4.76 9.88 -21.41
N LYS A 15 -5.38 9.21 -22.38
CA LYS A 15 -4.95 7.86 -22.79
C LYS A 15 -3.52 7.94 -23.33
N ARG A 16 -2.61 7.13 -22.76
CA ARG A 16 -1.18 7.09 -23.16
C ARG A 16 -0.78 5.65 -23.46
N LYS A 17 -0.02 5.45 -24.54
CA LYS A 17 0.52 4.12 -24.92
C LYS A 17 1.46 3.55 -23.85
N SER A 18 2.19 4.41 -23.12
CA SER A 18 3.05 4.03 -21.99
C SER A 18 2.29 3.67 -20.72
N GLY A 19 0.98 3.94 -20.67
CA GLY A 19 0.17 3.84 -19.47
C GLY A 19 0.58 4.85 -18.38
N TRP A 20 -0.01 4.65 -17.21
CA TRP A 20 0.17 5.45 -16.01
C TRP A 20 0.58 4.56 -14.85
N THR A 21 1.50 5.03 -14.02
CA THR A 21 1.64 4.55 -12.64
C THR A 21 0.90 5.54 -11.76
N TYR A 22 -0.10 5.06 -11.01
CA TYR A 22 -0.95 5.88 -10.16
C TYR A 22 -0.73 5.56 -8.69
N ILE A 23 -1.00 6.56 -7.88
CA ILE A 23 -0.97 6.49 -6.43
C ILE A 23 -2.33 6.96 -5.92
N LEU A 24 -2.94 6.12 -5.09
CA LEU A 24 -4.17 6.43 -4.38
C LEU A 24 -3.89 6.54 -2.89
N ILE A 25 -4.64 7.40 -2.20
CA ILE A 25 -4.52 7.61 -0.76
C ILE A 25 -5.87 7.43 -0.10
N SER A 26 -5.90 6.72 1.02
CA SER A 26 -7.12 6.55 1.83
C SER A 26 -7.60 7.89 2.36
N LYS A 27 -8.90 8.02 2.60
CA LYS A 27 -9.49 9.26 3.14
C LYS A 27 -8.81 9.76 4.41
N ASP A 28 -8.35 8.85 5.27
CA ASP A 28 -7.63 9.17 6.52
C ASP A 28 -6.11 9.38 6.35
N LYS A 29 -5.61 9.31 5.12
CA LYS A 29 -4.20 9.46 4.74
C LYS A 29 -3.23 8.48 5.42
N LYS A 30 -3.74 7.35 5.95
CA LYS A 30 -2.91 6.31 6.58
C LYS A 30 -2.51 5.20 5.63
N TYR A 31 -3.19 5.06 4.51
CA TYR A 31 -2.93 4.01 3.54
C TYR A 31 -2.72 4.60 2.15
N MET A 32 -1.80 3.97 1.44
CA MET A 32 -1.53 4.24 0.04
C MET A 32 -1.66 2.96 -0.76
N LYS A 33 -2.20 3.10 -1.97
CA LYS A 33 -2.17 2.05 -2.99
C LYS A 33 -1.39 2.55 -4.19
N ILE A 34 -0.41 1.77 -4.62
CA ILE A 34 0.33 1.99 -5.86
C ILE A 34 -0.20 0.99 -6.89
N GLY A 35 -0.30 1.40 -8.14
CA GLY A 35 -0.54 0.46 -9.24
C GLY A 35 -0.30 1.12 -10.60
N LYS A 36 -0.35 0.31 -11.66
CA LYS A 36 -0.32 0.81 -13.04
C LYS A 36 -1.61 0.55 -13.80
N THR A 37 -1.83 1.34 -14.85
CA THR A 37 -2.92 1.13 -15.80
C THR A 37 -2.55 1.60 -17.20
N THR A 38 -2.99 0.87 -18.22
CA THR A 38 -3.05 1.35 -19.62
C THR A 38 -4.49 1.70 -20.04
N SER A 39 -5.46 1.38 -19.18
CA SER A 39 -6.89 1.67 -19.34
C SER A 39 -7.29 2.91 -18.54
N ASP A 40 -8.58 3.26 -18.59
CA ASP A 40 -9.15 4.40 -17.87
C ASP A 40 -8.91 4.33 -16.35
N LEU A 41 -8.23 5.35 -15.80
CA LEU A 41 -7.88 5.37 -14.38
C LEU A 41 -9.10 5.60 -13.48
N GLY A 42 -10.07 6.41 -13.93
CA GLY A 42 -11.30 6.65 -13.18
C GLY A 42 -12.06 5.36 -12.89
N ARG A 43 -12.21 4.50 -13.91
CA ARG A 43 -12.77 3.15 -13.77
C ARG A 43 -11.94 2.28 -12.83
N ARG A 44 -10.60 2.36 -12.89
CA ARG A 44 -9.73 1.59 -11.99
C ARG A 44 -9.93 1.98 -10.52
N ILE A 45 -10.09 3.26 -10.21
CA ILE A 45 -10.36 3.75 -8.85
C ILE A 45 -11.73 3.26 -8.37
N LYS A 46 -12.77 3.38 -9.20
CA LYS A 46 -14.12 2.86 -8.89
C LYS A 46 -14.08 1.36 -8.57
N ASN A 47 -13.35 0.58 -9.37
CA ASN A 47 -13.19 -0.86 -9.15
C ASN A 47 -12.44 -1.16 -7.84
N ILE A 48 -11.38 -0.41 -7.51
CA ILE A 48 -10.64 -0.58 -6.25
C ILE A 48 -11.55 -0.30 -5.05
N ASN A 49 -12.37 0.75 -5.09
CA ASN A 49 -13.29 1.06 -4.00
C ASN A 49 -14.47 0.07 -3.89
N SER A 50 -14.68 -0.77 -4.89
CA SER A 50 -15.67 -1.86 -4.86
C SER A 50 -15.05 -3.22 -4.50
N ASP A 51 -13.72 -3.33 -4.49
CA ASP A 51 -13.00 -4.56 -4.18
C ASP A 51 -13.09 -4.87 -2.67
N ARG A 52 -13.44 -6.12 -2.33
CA ARG A 52 -13.59 -6.55 -0.93
C ARG A 52 -12.34 -6.32 -0.08
N ASN A 53 -11.15 -6.36 -0.68
CA ASN A 53 -9.88 -6.15 0.01
C ASN A 53 -9.53 -4.68 0.22
N TYR A 54 -10.20 -3.75 -0.48
CA TYR A 54 -9.82 -2.33 -0.48
C TYR A 54 -10.95 -1.37 -0.16
N LYS A 55 -12.22 -1.79 -0.25
CA LYS A 55 -13.41 -0.93 -0.07
C LYS A 55 -13.41 -0.15 1.25
N GLU A 56 -12.83 -0.71 2.32
CA GLU A 56 -12.78 -0.09 3.64
C GLU A 56 -11.89 1.18 3.70
N TYR A 57 -10.90 1.29 2.82
CA TYR A 57 -9.97 2.42 2.82
C TYR A 57 -10.51 3.66 2.11
N ASN A 58 -11.56 3.49 1.29
CA ASN A 58 -12.18 4.53 0.48
C ASN A 58 -11.14 5.43 -0.20
N PHE A 59 -10.43 4.86 -1.16
CA PHE A 59 -9.30 5.49 -1.81
C PHE A 59 -9.72 6.66 -2.70
N SER A 60 -8.92 7.72 -2.65
CA SER A 60 -8.99 8.88 -3.54
C SER A 60 -7.76 8.93 -4.44
N PHE A 61 -7.91 9.53 -5.61
CA PHE A 61 -6.77 9.81 -6.49
C PHE A 61 -5.82 10.79 -5.80
N PHE A 62 -4.52 10.51 -5.84
CA PHE A 62 -3.50 11.43 -5.33
C PHE A 62 -2.64 11.98 -6.46
N MET A 63 -2.08 11.09 -7.30
CA MET A 63 -1.37 11.49 -8.52
C MET A 63 -1.15 10.31 -9.46
N ALA A 64 -0.74 10.61 -10.68
CA ALA A 64 -0.19 9.62 -11.59
C ALA A 64 0.99 10.17 -12.40
N VAL A 65 1.83 9.26 -12.85
CA VAL A 65 3.01 9.54 -13.68
C VAL A 65 2.90 8.76 -14.99
N ASN A 66 3.19 9.39 -16.12
CA ASN A 66 2.94 8.87 -17.48
C ASN A 66 3.87 7.73 -17.95
N SER A 67 4.19 6.80 -17.06
CA SER A 67 4.95 5.59 -17.36
C SER A 67 4.55 4.47 -16.41
N SER A 68 3.94 3.41 -16.95
CA SER A 68 3.62 2.19 -16.20
C SER A 68 4.85 1.42 -15.69
N LYS A 69 6.05 1.72 -16.22
CA LYS A 69 7.32 1.11 -15.78
C LYS A 69 7.78 1.61 -14.41
N LEU A 70 7.25 2.75 -13.94
CA LEU A 70 7.62 3.34 -12.64
C LEU A 70 6.98 2.63 -11.45
N GLU A 71 5.99 1.75 -11.68
CA GLU A 71 5.34 0.98 -10.61
C GLU A 71 6.37 0.22 -9.77
N LEU A 72 7.28 -0.53 -10.40
CA LEU A 72 8.28 -1.31 -9.68
C LEU A 72 9.20 -0.43 -8.83
N LEU A 73 9.60 0.74 -9.35
CA LEU A 73 10.41 1.72 -8.60
C LEU A 73 9.69 2.18 -7.33
N PHE A 74 8.43 2.61 -7.45
CA PHE A 74 7.67 3.07 -6.29
C PHE A 74 7.37 1.93 -5.31
N LEU A 75 6.98 0.75 -5.78
CA LEU A 75 6.77 -0.42 -4.93
C LEU A 75 8.04 -0.79 -4.15
N THR A 76 9.21 -0.65 -4.77
CA THR A 76 10.52 -0.93 -4.14
C THR A 76 10.85 0.12 -3.09
N TYR A 77 10.72 1.40 -3.42
CA TYR A 77 11.01 2.50 -2.50
C TYR A 77 10.11 2.46 -1.25
N PHE A 78 8.82 2.19 -1.42
CA PHE A 78 7.86 2.14 -0.32
C PHE A 78 7.76 0.75 0.35
N SER A 79 8.59 -0.22 -0.02
CA SER A 79 8.52 -1.61 0.46
C SER A 79 8.50 -1.75 1.99
N GLN A 80 9.26 -0.91 2.71
CA GLN A 80 9.28 -0.89 4.18
C GLN A 80 7.93 -0.52 4.83
N TYR A 81 7.03 0.12 4.09
CA TYR A 81 5.69 0.50 4.54
C TYR A 81 4.62 -0.50 4.12
N ARG A 82 4.99 -1.62 3.48
CA ARG A 82 4.03 -2.54 2.90
C ARG A 82 3.13 -3.17 3.97
N ALA A 83 1.84 -3.10 3.73
CA ALA A 83 0.76 -3.62 4.56
C ALA A 83 0.22 -4.91 3.95
N CYS A 84 1.11 -5.87 3.71
CA CYS A 84 0.81 -7.08 2.95
C CYS A 84 0.39 -8.27 3.81
N TYR A 85 0.18 -8.15 5.12
CA TYR A 85 -0.17 -9.30 5.94
C TYR A 85 -1.66 -9.36 6.25
N ARG A 86 -2.17 -10.59 6.29
CA ARG A 86 -3.46 -10.97 6.86
C ARG A 86 -3.21 -11.77 8.14
N TRP A 87 -4.03 -11.54 9.15
CA TRP A 87 -4.11 -12.35 10.36
C TRP A 87 -5.46 -13.05 10.38
N ASN A 88 -5.49 -14.34 10.67
CA ASN A 88 -6.72 -15.11 10.85
C ASN A 88 -6.58 -16.06 12.03
N ASP A 89 -7.40 -15.89 13.06
CA ASP A 89 -7.46 -16.77 14.24
C ASP A 89 -8.78 -17.53 14.39
N GLY A 90 -9.53 -17.64 13.29
CA GLY A 90 -10.84 -18.29 13.23
C GLY A 90 -11.98 -17.42 13.79
N LYS A 91 -11.71 -16.59 14.82
CA LYS A 91 -12.71 -15.66 15.38
C LYS A 91 -12.67 -14.31 14.68
N ASN A 92 -11.48 -13.84 14.33
CA ASN A 92 -11.24 -12.56 13.72
C ASN A 92 -10.32 -12.70 12.50
N SER A 93 -10.62 -11.90 11.47
CA SER A 93 -9.76 -11.75 10.30
C SER A 93 -9.41 -10.27 10.15
N PHE A 94 -8.10 -9.99 10.06
CA PHE A 94 -7.60 -8.64 9.84
C PHE A 94 -6.72 -8.61 8.60
N THR A 95 -6.97 -7.66 7.70
CA THR A 95 -6.18 -7.41 6.50
C THR A 95 -5.43 -6.08 6.60
N GLY A 96 -4.47 -5.87 5.69
CA GLY A 96 -3.75 -4.60 5.62
C GLY A 96 -2.83 -4.35 6.81
N LEU A 97 -2.26 -5.41 7.38
CA LEU A 97 -1.31 -5.33 8.47
C LEU A 97 0.11 -5.17 7.91
N ASN A 98 0.91 -4.32 8.55
CA ASN A 98 2.37 -4.33 8.35
C ASN A 98 3.04 -5.31 9.33
N GLN A 99 4.36 -5.51 9.18
CA GLN A 99 5.09 -6.45 10.02
C GLN A 99 5.05 -6.10 11.52
N LYS A 100 5.00 -4.81 11.86
CA LYS A 100 4.90 -4.35 13.26
C LYS A 100 3.54 -4.70 13.85
N ASP A 101 2.46 -4.42 13.13
CA ASP A 101 1.09 -4.74 13.56
C ASP A 101 0.94 -6.26 13.74
N LEU A 102 1.50 -7.04 12.82
CA LEU A 102 1.46 -8.50 12.85
C LEU A 102 2.19 -9.07 14.08
N ARG A 103 3.39 -8.58 14.37
CA ARG A 103 4.14 -8.95 15.59
C ARG A 103 3.38 -8.58 16.85
N GLY A 104 2.74 -7.43 16.88
CA GLY A 104 1.89 -7.01 18.00
C GLY A 104 0.72 -7.98 18.24
N LYS A 105 0.05 -8.41 17.17
CA LYS A 105 -1.03 -9.41 17.26
C LYS A 105 -0.52 -10.77 17.73
N ALA A 106 0.58 -11.26 17.17
CA ALA A 106 1.17 -12.52 17.60
C ALA A 106 1.57 -12.51 19.07
N ARG A 107 2.20 -11.42 19.55
CA ARG A 107 2.57 -11.29 20.97
C ARG A 107 1.33 -11.26 21.88
N LYS A 108 0.28 -10.54 21.49
CA LYS A 108 -0.98 -10.54 22.24
C LYS A 108 -1.55 -11.96 22.33
N LYS A 109 -1.58 -12.68 21.21
CA LYS A 109 -2.08 -14.05 21.16
C LYS A 109 -1.22 -15.00 21.99
N ALA A 110 0.10 -14.82 21.99
CA ALA A 110 1.02 -15.61 22.81
C ALA A 110 0.77 -15.41 24.30
N ASN A 111 0.53 -14.18 24.74
CA ASN A 111 0.20 -13.87 26.14
C ASN A 111 -1.15 -14.45 26.59
N GLU A 112 -2.06 -14.77 25.66
CA GLU A 112 -3.33 -15.46 25.98
C GLU A 112 -3.11 -16.96 26.28
N ILE A 113 -2.00 -17.54 25.79
CA ILE A 113 -1.69 -18.97 25.87
C ILE A 113 -0.59 -19.24 26.92
N TYR A 114 0.37 -18.33 27.03
CA TYR A 114 1.57 -18.46 27.84
C TYR A 114 1.70 -17.26 28.80
N SER A 115 2.07 -17.52 30.07
CA SER A 115 2.26 -16.45 31.07
C SER A 115 3.43 -15.53 30.75
N SER A 116 4.44 -16.02 30.02
CA SER A 116 5.62 -15.24 29.61
C SER A 116 6.22 -15.84 28.32
N PRO A 117 5.65 -15.52 27.15
CA PRO A 117 6.03 -16.15 25.90
C PRO A 117 7.44 -15.77 25.45
N SER A 118 8.19 -16.79 25.08
CA SER A 118 9.49 -16.68 24.42
C SER A 118 9.35 -16.18 22.97
N CYS A 119 10.47 -15.74 22.38
CA CYS A 119 10.52 -15.39 20.97
C CYS A 119 10.12 -16.55 20.03
N GLN A 120 10.45 -17.79 20.41
CA GLN A 120 10.12 -18.97 19.60
C GLN A 120 8.60 -19.21 19.55
N GLU A 121 7.91 -19.09 20.69
CA GLU A 121 6.45 -19.23 20.75
C GLU A 121 5.73 -18.12 19.98
N ILE A 122 6.21 -16.88 20.07
CA ILE A 122 5.68 -15.77 19.27
C ILE A 122 5.87 -16.05 17.77
N ASN A 123 7.02 -16.56 17.35
CA ASN A 123 7.29 -16.89 15.96
C ASN A 123 6.42 -18.06 15.46
N LYS A 124 6.18 -19.07 16.30
CA LYS A 124 5.25 -20.16 15.98
C LYS A 124 3.85 -19.62 15.71
N ILE A 125 3.37 -18.73 16.58
CA ILE A 125 2.07 -18.05 16.40
C ILE A 125 2.06 -17.19 15.13
N LEU A 126 3.14 -16.46 14.82
CA LEU A 126 3.22 -15.73 13.56
C LEU A 126 3.05 -16.66 12.36
N TYR A 127 3.74 -17.80 12.35
CA TYR A 127 3.67 -18.76 11.25
C TYR A 127 2.26 -19.35 11.09
N GLU A 128 1.62 -19.70 12.20
CA GLU A 128 0.31 -20.37 12.22
C GLU A 128 -0.84 -19.43 11.81
N TYR A 129 -0.82 -18.17 12.26
CA TYR A 129 -1.96 -17.27 12.15
C TYR A 129 -1.83 -16.20 11.06
N SER A 130 -0.67 -16.08 10.42
CA SER A 130 -0.41 -15.04 9.42
C SER A 130 -0.29 -15.55 7.99
N GLN A 131 -0.73 -14.73 7.04
CA GLN A 131 -0.61 -14.98 5.62
C GLN A 131 -0.08 -13.73 4.90
N ILE A 132 0.90 -13.93 4.00
CA ILE A 132 1.33 -12.88 3.08
C ILE A 132 0.30 -12.74 1.96
N THR A 133 -0.17 -11.53 1.75
CA THR A 133 -1.07 -11.12 0.68
C THR A 133 -0.29 -10.45 -0.44
N ARG A 134 -0.84 -10.50 -1.66
CA ARG A 134 -0.29 -9.81 -2.84
C ARG A 134 -0.82 -8.38 -3.00
N LEU A 135 -1.45 -7.83 -1.97
CA LEU A 135 -2.03 -6.49 -2.04
C LEU A 135 -0.92 -5.43 -2.16
N GLU A 136 -1.15 -4.45 -3.04
CA GLU A 136 -0.27 -3.29 -3.23
C GLU A 136 -0.67 -2.17 -2.26
N LEU A 137 -0.73 -2.52 -0.98
CA LEU A 137 -1.18 -1.64 0.10
C LEU A 137 0.02 -1.26 0.98
N PHE A 138 0.08 0.02 1.36
CA PHE A 138 1.18 0.59 2.13
C PHE A 138 0.62 1.41 3.29
N LYS A 139 1.04 1.11 4.52
CA LYS A 139 0.65 1.85 5.73
C LYS A 139 1.60 3.03 5.92
N ILE A 140 1.14 4.20 5.52
CA ILE A 140 1.89 5.45 5.56
C ILE A 140 1.72 6.14 6.91
N PRO A 141 2.81 6.51 7.60
CA PRO A 141 2.72 7.39 8.77
C PRO A 141 2.22 8.78 8.35
N PRO A 142 1.03 9.22 8.80
CA PRO A 142 0.38 10.44 8.28
C PRO A 142 1.18 11.73 8.55
N ARG A 143 1.97 11.77 9.62
CA ARG A 143 2.78 12.96 9.96
C ARG A 143 4.17 12.99 9.32
N LYS A 144 4.76 11.82 9.07
CA LYS A 144 6.16 11.73 8.60
C LYS A 144 6.27 11.65 7.08
N ILE A 145 5.39 10.87 6.46
CA ILE A 145 5.48 10.56 5.04
C ILE A 145 4.36 11.25 4.26
N ALA A 146 3.11 11.24 4.73
CA ALA A 146 2.01 11.81 3.94
C ALA A 146 2.19 13.32 3.64
N SER A 147 2.80 14.08 4.55
CA SER A 147 3.12 15.51 4.35
C SER A 147 4.22 15.76 3.31
N LYS A 148 5.11 14.78 3.09
CA LYS A 148 6.26 14.89 2.17
C LYS A 148 6.10 14.03 0.91
N LEU A 149 4.99 13.32 0.77
CA LEU A 149 4.82 12.28 -0.24
C LEU A 149 4.99 12.83 -1.67
N ASP A 150 4.44 14.02 -1.93
CA ASP A 150 4.61 14.73 -3.20
C ASP A 150 6.10 15.00 -3.51
N SER A 151 6.83 15.58 -2.55
CA SER A 151 8.26 15.87 -2.68
C SER A 151 9.10 14.60 -2.87
N ILE A 152 8.79 13.53 -2.14
CA ILE A 152 9.44 12.23 -2.28
C ILE A 152 9.25 11.69 -3.70
N ILE A 153 8.02 11.69 -4.22
CA ILE A 153 7.74 11.15 -5.55
C ILE A 153 8.41 11.98 -6.65
N ASN A 154 8.36 13.31 -6.54
CA ASN A 154 9.06 14.20 -7.47
C ASN A 154 10.58 13.94 -7.47
N SER A 155 11.19 13.84 -6.28
CA SER A 155 12.63 13.53 -6.16
C SER A 155 12.99 12.18 -6.78
N LEU A 156 12.16 11.15 -6.60
CA LEU A 156 12.38 9.84 -7.22
C LEU A 156 12.35 9.91 -8.75
N ILE A 157 11.49 10.76 -9.32
CA ILE A 157 11.37 10.95 -10.76
C ILE A 157 12.54 11.77 -11.30
N ASP A 158 12.96 12.81 -10.57
CA ASP A 158 14.08 13.66 -10.95
C ASP A 158 15.42 12.90 -10.98
N ASN A 159 15.61 11.93 -10.07
CA ASN A 159 16.79 11.06 -10.07
C ASN A 159 16.85 10.07 -11.25
N LEU A 160 15.81 9.98 -12.08
CA LEU A 160 15.81 9.16 -13.31
C LEU A 160 16.20 9.95 -14.56
N LYS A 161 16.43 11.27 -14.43
CA LYS A 161 16.87 12.15 -15.51
C LYS A 161 18.38 12.07 -15.65
#